data_AF-A0A5K1D583-F1
#
_entry.id   AF-A0A5K1D583-F1
#
_cell.length_a   1.000
_cell.length_b   1.000
_cell.length_c   1.000
_cell.angle_alpha   90.00
_cell.angle_beta   90.00
_cell.angle_gamma   90.00
#
_symmetry.space_group_name_H-M   'P 1'
#
loop_
_entity.id
_entity.type
_entity.pdbx_description
1 polymer ?
#
loop_
_entity_poly.entity_id
_entity_poly.type
_entity_poly.pdbx_seq_one_letter_code
_entity_poly.pdbx_strand_id
1 'polypeptide(L)'
;MEELRMAETLESDHDLAFRLQMEEALAVSASSVASTSRAPTPLSVVSVGDEKAPLWRLQIDELERFQQERADREQTVAAARKSYDDSQLWLHDKEFARQIKDMPDEEWDNDGDFFERPFGAAEGSDVPFRLFFKGMVSLERVDGAWVSLSAVGVAICDGDDNLLLEMKKPTGVCSSRAVVEAKALIEGLTAALELGLKRIMILCDFVPIYNF
;
A
#
# COMPACT_ATOMS: atom_id res chain seq x y z
N MET A 1 -40.04 -27.52 26.88
CA MET A 1 -39.52 -27.11 28.20
C MET A 1 -38.04 -27.47 28.38
N GLU A 2 -37.52 -28.52 27.74
CA GLU A 2 -36.12 -28.96 27.85
C GLU A 2 -35.17 -28.23 26.87
N GLU A 3 -35.64 -27.99 25.64
CA GLU A 3 -34.93 -27.22 24.59
C GLU A 3 -34.54 -25.79 25.03
N LEU A 4 -35.43 -25.07 25.71
CA LEU A 4 -35.14 -23.69 26.19
C LEU A 4 -34.05 -23.66 27.27
N ARG A 5 -33.97 -24.71 28.09
CA ARG A 5 -32.97 -24.83 29.16
C ARG A 5 -31.59 -25.10 28.56
N MET A 6 -31.54 -25.89 27.48
CA MET A 6 -30.30 -26.16 26.76
C MET A 6 -29.79 -24.92 26.01
N ALA A 7 -30.68 -24.14 25.40
CA ALA A 7 -30.33 -22.88 24.75
C ALA A 7 -29.73 -21.88 25.75
N GLU A 8 -30.35 -21.75 26.93
CA GLU A 8 -29.89 -20.85 28.00
C GLU A 8 -28.53 -21.30 28.58
N THR A 9 -28.30 -22.61 28.74
CA THR A 9 -27.00 -23.12 29.15
C THR A 9 -25.92 -22.94 28.09
N LEU A 10 -26.28 -23.04 26.81
CA LEU A 10 -25.34 -22.91 25.69
C LEU A 10 -24.95 -21.44 25.47
N GLU A 11 -25.89 -20.52 25.66
CA GLU A 11 -25.62 -19.08 25.67
C GLU A 11 -24.74 -18.68 26.88
N SER A 12 -25.04 -19.22 28.07
CA SER A 12 -24.21 -19.03 29.28
C SER A 12 -22.78 -19.58 29.11
N ASP A 13 -22.61 -20.74 28.47
CA ASP A 13 -21.30 -21.32 28.20
C ASP A 13 -20.52 -20.51 27.15
N HIS A 14 -21.20 -19.96 26.14
CA HIS A 14 -20.58 -19.07 25.17
C HIS A 14 -20.07 -17.78 25.81
N ASP A 15 -20.86 -17.16 26.70
CA ASP A 15 -20.46 -15.96 27.43
C ASP A 15 -19.27 -16.24 28.38
N LEU A 16 -19.25 -17.42 29.01
CA LEU A 16 -18.14 -17.85 29.85
C LEU A 16 -16.86 -18.08 29.04
N ALA A 17 -16.96 -18.79 27.91
CA ALA A 17 -15.84 -19.05 27.02
C ALA A 17 -15.25 -17.73 26.45
N PHE A 18 -16.11 -16.82 26.02
CA PHE A 18 -15.70 -15.49 25.53
C PHE A 18 -14.95 -14.70 26.61
N ARG A 19 -15.43 -14.73 27.86
CA ARG A 19 -14.80 -14.05 28.98
C ARG A 19 -13.43 -14.63 29.32
N LEU A 20 -13.32 -15.95 29.37
CA LEU A 20 -12.05 -16.65 29.59
C LEU A 20 -11.03 -16.33 28.48
N GLN A 21 -11.48 -16.29 27.23
CA GLN A 21 -10.64 -15.96 26.09
C GLN A 21 -10.12 -14.52 26.15
N MET A 22 -10.95 -13.58 26.62
CA MET A 22 -10.56 -12.19 26.87
C MET A 22 -9.54 -12.08 28.00
N GLU A 23 -9.75 -12.80 29.10
CA GLU A 23 -8.82 -12.84 30.24
C GLU A 23 -7.44 -13.40 29.83
N GLU A 24 -7.42 -14.47 29.03
CA GLU A 24 -6.19 -15.06 28.53
C GLU A 24 -5.44 -14.11 27.57
N ALA A 25 -6.17 -13.46 26.64
CA ALA A 25 -5.58 -12.48 25.72
C ALA A 25 -4.96 -11.27 26.46
N LEU A 26 -5.59 -10.80 27.54
CA LEU A 26 -5.06 -9.72 28.39
C LEU A 26 -3.83 -10.18 29.18
N ALA A 27 -3.83 -11.40 29.71
CA ALA A 27 -2.68 -11.96 30.42
C ALA A 27 -1.47 -12.14 29.49
N VAL A 28 -1.69 -12.62 28.26
CA VAL A 28 -0.66 -12.74 27.23
C VAL A 28 -0.11 -11.36 26.84
N SER A 29 -0.98 -10.36 26.69
CA SER A 29 -0.56 -8.99 26.37
C SER A 29 0.28 -8.36 27.48
N ALA A 30 -0.08 -8.58 28.76
CA ALA A 30 0.67 -8.10 29.91
C ALA A 30 2.05 -8.78 30.07
N SER A 31 2.15 -10.07 29.73
CA SER A 31 3.43 -10.80 29.75
C SER A 31 4.35 -10.42 28.59
N SER A 32 3.79 -9.97 27.46
CA SER A 32 4.54 -9.49 26.29
C SER A 32 5.32 -8.21 26.58
N VAL A 33 4.85 -7.38 27.54
CA VAL A 33 5.57 -6.16 28.00
C VAL A 33 6.73 -6.49 28.95
N ALA A 34 6.74 -7.68 29.56
CA ALA A 34 7.76 -8.07 30.56
C ALA A 34 9.07 -8.59 29.94
N SER A 35 9.13 -8.80 28.63
CA SER A 35 10.30 -9.41 27.95
C SER A 35 11.18 -8.45 27.12
N THR A 36 10.97 -7.13 27.20
CA THR A 36 11.96 -6.16 26.69
C THR A 36 12.70 -5.52 27.87
N SER A 37 13.96 -5.93 28.06
CA SER A 37 14.88 -5.31 29.01
C SER A 37 15.30 -3.91 28.53
N ARG A 38 14.46 -2.92 28.81
CA ARG A 38 14.90 -1.55 29.06
C ARG A 38 13.81 -0.89 29.87
N ALA A 39 14.04 -0.67 31.15
CA ALA A 39 13.13 0.12 31.96
C ALA A 39 12.97 1.51 31.33
N PRO A 40 11.76 1.96 30.98
CA PRO A 40 11.37 3.30 31.33
C PRO A 40 10.84 3.26 32.75
N THR A 41 11.18 4.29 33.53
CA THR A 41 10.49 4.69 34.74
C THR A 41 8.99 4.35 34.68
N PRO A 42 8.39 3.81 35.77
CA PRO A 42 6.95 3.66 35.81
C PRO A 42 6.38 5.04 35.56
N LEU A 43 5.65 5.19 34.44
CA LEU A 43 4.86 6.39 34.21
C LEU A 43 4.06 6.57 35.47
N SER A 44 4.40 7.63 36.21
CA SER A 44 3.63 8.10 37.32
C SER A 44 2.23 8.20 36.75
N VAL A 45 1.32 7.37 37.26
CA VAL A 45 -0.11 7.61 37.12
C VAL A 45 -0.28 9.00 37.67
N VAL A 46 -0.30 9.96 36.75
CA VAL A 46 -0.67 11.33 37.04
C VAL A 46 -2.08 11.16 37.57
N SER A 47 -2.21 11.29 38.88
CA SER A 47 -3.48 11.42 39.58
C SER A 47 -4.00 12.80 39.21
N VAL A 48 -4.47 12.93 37.97
CA VAL A 48 -5.36 14.00 37.55
C VAL A 48 -6.75 13.45 37.75
N GLY A 49 -7.52 14.22 38.50
CA GLY A 49 -8.84 13.85 38.99
C GLY A 49 -9.78 13.37 37.88
N ASP A 50 -10.65 12.48 38.30
CA ASP A 50 -12.02 12.38 37.81
C ASP A 50 -12.28 12.30 36.30
N GLU A 51 -11.48 11.55 35.53
CA GLU A 51 -11.89 11.15 34.19
C GLU A 51 -11.47 9.70 33.87
N LYS A 52 -12.15 8.74 34.50
CA LYS A 52 -12.27 7.39 33.92
C LYS A 52 -13.20 7.47 32.71
N ALA A 53 -12.81 8.18 31.66
CA ALA A 53 -13.31 7.81 30.34
C ALA A 53 -12.87 6.36 30.15
N PRO A 54 -13.82 5.42 30.10
CA PRO A 54 -13.45 4.03 30.28
C PRO A 54 -12.63 3.57 29.08
N LEU A 55 -11.59 2.76 29.34
CA LEU A 55 -10.60 2.29 28.38
C LEU A 55 -11.24 1.73 27.08
N TRP A 56 -12.45 1.17 27.18
CA TRP A 56 -13.26 0.73 26.04
C TRP A 56 -13.63 1.85 25.06
N ARG A 57 -13.75 3.12 25.48
CA ARG A 57 -13.99 4.27 24.60
C ARG A 57 -12.81 4.52 23.68
N LEU A 58 -11.60 4.51 24.23
CA LEU A 58 -10.38 4.65 23.43
C LEU A 58 -10.25 3.52 22.40
N GLN A 59 -10.63 2.29 22.78
CA GLN A 59 -10.61 1.14 21.89
C GLN A 59 -11.69 1.23 20.78
N ILE A 60 -12.88 1.75 21.10
CA ILE A 60 -13.93 2.01 20.10
C ILE A 60 -13.49 3.12 19.13
N ASP A 61 -12.95 4.23 19.65
CA ASP A 61 -12.44 5.33 18.82
C ASP A 61 -11.30 4.87 17.90
N GLU A 62 -10.41 3.98 18.39
CA GLU A 62 -9.36 3.35 17.60
C GLU A 62 -9.96 2.51 16.45
N LEU A 63 -10.98 1.71 16.76
CA LEU A 63 -11.67 0.86 15.78
C LEU A 63 -12.36 1.69 14.70
N GLU A 64 -13.03 2.78 15.10
CA GLU A 64 -13.68 3.72 14.19
C GLU A 64 -12.66 4.41 13.27
N ARG A 65 -11.51 4.86 13.80
CA ARG A 65 -10.41 5.38 12.97
C ARG A 65 -9.92 4.35 11.96
N PHE A 66 -9.72 3.10 12.37
CA PHE A 66 -9.25 2.04 11.46
C PHE A 66 -10.26 1.75 10.35
N GLN A 67 -11.56 1.75 10.66
CA GLN A 67 -12.61 1.57 9.66
C GLN A 67 -12.64 2.73 8.67
N GLN A 68 -12.52 3.97 9.17
CA GLN A 68 -12.43 5.15 8.34
C GLN A 68 -11.19 5.13 7.44
N GLU A 69 -10.02 4.80 7.98
CA GLU A 69 -8.77 4.70 7.21
C GLU A 69 -8.88 3.67 6.07
N ARG A 70 -9.53 2.53 6.31
CA ARG A 70 -9.77 1.53 5.27
C ARG A 70 -10.70 2.05 4.17
N ALA A 71 -11.78 2.73 4.54
CA ALA A 71 -12.71 3.31 3.58
C ALA A 71 -12.02 4.39 2.74
N ASP A 72 -11.23 5.26 3.37
CA ASP A 72 -10.47 6.30 2.69
C ASP A 72 -9.39 5.70 1.77
N ARG A 73 -8.70 4.63 2.21
CA ARG A 73 -7.76 3.88 1.38
C ARG A 73 -8.44 3.27 0.16
N GLU A 74 -9.61 2.67 0.33
CA GLU A 74 -10.36 2.08 -0.79
C GLU A 74 -10.81 3.15 -1.79
N GLN A 75 -11.30 4.30 -1.29
CA GLN A 75 -11.68 5.42 -2.14
C GLN A 75 -10.49 6.01 -2.90
N THR A 76 -9.36 6.20 -2.24
CA THR A 76 -8.14 6.73 -2.89
C THR A 76 -7.62 5.77 -3.96
N VAL A 77 -7.62 4.47 -3.70
CA VAL A 77 -7.25 3.43 -4.68
C VAL A 77 -8.23 3.40 -5.85
N ALA A 78 -9.54 3.46 -5.59
CA ALA A 78 -10.56 3.47 -6.64
C ALA A 78 -10.49 4.73 -7.51
N ALA A 79 -10.25 5.90 -6.90
CA ALA A 79 -10.04 7.15 -7.61
C ALA A 79 -8.78 7.13 -8.47
N ALA A 80 -7.66 6.58 -7.93
CA ALA A 80 -6.43 6.41 -8.69
C ALA A 80 -6.64 5.50 -9.91
N ARG A 81 -7.33 4.37 -9.73
CA ARG A 81 -7.67 3.47 -10.83
C ARG A 81 -8.52 4.15 -11.91
N LYS A 82 -9.55 4.90 -11.51
CA LYS A 82 -10.37 5.66 -12.46
C LYS A 82 -9.55 6.72 -13.21
N SER A 83 -8.70 7.46 -12.51
CA SER A 83 -7.84 8.48 -13.14
C SER A 83 -6.85 7.88 -14.13
N TYR A 84 -6.39 6.65 -13.88
CA TYR A 84 -5.57 5.88 -14.80
C TYR A 84 -6.36 5.50 -16.05
N ASP A 85 -7.56 4.93 -15.89
CA ASP A 85 -8.43 4.54 -17.01
C ASP A 85 -8.79 5.76 -17.89
N ASP A 86 -9.12 6.90 -17.27
CA ASP A 86 -9.41 8.16 -17.96
C ASP A 86 -8.19 8.69 -18.74
N SER A 87 -6.98 8.51 -18.20
CA SER A 87 -5.73 8.91 -18.88
C SER A 87 -5.44 8.02 -20.10
N GLN A 88 -5.73 6.73 -20.01
CA GLN A 88 -5.57 5.79 -21.13
C GLN A 88 -6.50 6.14 -22.30
N LEU A 89 -7.74 6.55 -22.01
CA LEU A 89 -8.67 7.04 -23.03
C LEU A 89 -8.13 8.29 -23.74
N TRP A 90 -7.68 9.27 -22.97
CA TRP A 90 -7.12 10.50 -23.55
C TRP A 90 -5.87 10.22 -24.40
N LEU A 91 -4.99 9.34 -23.93
CA LEU A 91 -3.78 8.97 -24.66
C LEU A 91 -4.11 8.27 -25.99
N HIS A 92 -5.06 7.34 -25.96
CA HIS A 92 -5.55 6.66 -27.15
C HIS A 92 -6.12 7.67 -28.17
N ASP A 93 -6.98 8.57 -27.73
CA ASP A 93 -7.61 9.57 -28.59
C ASP A 93 -6.60 10.55 -29.18
N LYS A 94 -5.59 10.94 -28.40
CA LYS A 94 -4.49 11.78 -28.85
C LYS A 94 -3.69 11.10 -29.96
N GLU A 95 -3.35 9.82 -29.78
CA GLU A 95 -2.61 9.05 -30.78
C GLU A 95 -3.44 8.83 -32.04
N PHE A 96 -4.73 8.56 -31.91
CA PHE A 96 -5.66 8.45 -33.04
C PHE A 96 -5.74 9.77 -33.83
N ALA A 97 -5.87 10.90 -33.14
CA ALA A 97 -5.88 12.21 -33.79
C ALA A 97 -4.56 12.52 -34.53
N ARG A 98 -3.43 12.08 -33.97
CA ARG A 98 -2.12 12.20 -34.63
C ARG A 98 -2.07 11.38 -35.91
N GLN A 99 -2.53 10.13 -35.87
CA GLN A 99 -2.55 9.25 -37.04
C GLN A 99 -3.44 9.79 -38.16
N ILE A 100 -4.63 10.29 -37.83
CA ILE A 100 -5.49 10.97 -38.81
C ILE A 100 -4.78 12.17 -39.43
N LYS A 101 -4.09 12.98 -38.62
CA LYS A 101 -3.37 14.15 -39.11
C LYS A 101 -2.19 13.81 -40.02
N ASP A 102 -1.47 12.73 -39.70
CA ASP A 102 -0.30 12.29 -40.43
C ASP A 102 -0.67 11.46 -41.68
N MET A 103 -1.95 11.07 -41.84
CA MET A 103 -2.45 10.31 -42.98
C MET A 103 -2.57 11.19 -44.23
N PRO A 104 -2.02 10.77 -45.38
CA PRO A 104 -2.15 11.50 -46.63
C PRO A 104 -3.60 11.46 -47.16
N ASP A 105 -4.03 12.54 -47.81
CA ASP A 105 -5.40 12.70 -48.32
C ASP A 105 -5.80 11.56 -49.29
N GLU A 106 -4.88 11.06 -50.12
CA GLU A 106 -5.17 9.92 -51.01
C GLU A 106 -5.46 8.61 -50.27
N GLU A 107 -4.87 8.39 -49.09
CA GLU A 107 -5.14 7.22 -48.26
C GLU A 107 -6.45 7.40 -47.48
N TRP A 108 -6.69 8.62 -46.99
CA TRP A 108 -7.94 8.99 -46.35
C TRP A 108 -9.16 8.86 -47.29
N ASP A 109 -9.04 9.29 -48.55
CA ASP A 109 -10.12 9.20 -49.53
C ASP A 109 -10.50 7.75 -49.89
N ASN A 110 -9.56 6.81 -49.76
CA ASN A 110 -9.81 5.39 -50.08
C ASN A 110 -10.34 4.62 -48.86
N ASP A 111 -9.71 4.81 -47.70
CA ASP A 111 -9.89 3.94 -46.54
C ASP A 111 -10.31 4.68 -45.26
N GLY A 112 -10.46 6.00 -45.29
CA GLY A 112 -10.78 6.84 -44.12
C GLY A 112 -12.14 6.53 -43.50
N ASP A 113 -13.14 6.16 -44.30
CA ASP A 113 -14.47 5.75 -43.82
C ASP A 113 -14.45 4.46 -42.99
N PHE A 114 -13.39 3.64 -43.12
CA PHE A 114 -13.18 2.40 -42.38
C PHE A 114 -12.06 2.50 -41.34
N PHE A 115 -11.47 3.68 -41.15
CA PHE A 115 -10.37 3.88 -40.22
C PHE A 115 -10.89 3.92 -38.77
N GLU A 116 -10.97 2.74 -38.15
CA GLU A 116 -11.38 2.57 -36.76
C GLU A 116 -10.19 2.15 -35.88
N ARG A 117 -10.11 2.75 -34.68
CA ARG A 117 -9.21 2.30 -33.63
C ARG A 117 -10.02 2.09 -32.34
N PRO A 118 -10.57 0.89 -32.11
CA PRO A 118 -11.40 0.64 -30.94
C PRO A 118 -10.55 0.68 -29.67
N PHE A 119 -11.02 1.40 -28.65
CA PHE A 119 -10.37 1.39 -27.35
C PHE A 119 -10.33 -0.04 -26.77
N GLY A 120 -9.14 -0.55 -26.48
CA GLY A 120 -8.93 -1.92 -25.99
C GLY A 120 -8.88 -3.01 -27.07
N ALA A 121 -9.05 -2.67 -28.36
CA ALA A 121 -8.58 -3.54 -29.43
C ALA A 121 -7.05 -3.63 -29.31
N ALA A 122 -6.53 -4.85 -29.31
CA ALA A 122 -5.20 -5.20 -28.85
C ALA A 122 -4.07 -4.72 -29.78
N GLU A 123 -3.91 -3.41 -29.90
CA GLU A 123 -2.68 -2.72 -30.25
C GLU A 123 -2.51 -1.52 -29.31
N GLY A 124 -2.73 -1.77 -28.01
CA GLY A 124 -2.14 -0.91 -26.99
C GLY A 124 -0.65 -0.89 -27.23
N SER A 125 -0.07 0.31 -27.32
CA SER A 125 1.36 0.51 -27.54
C SER A 125 2.15 -0.54 -26.77
N ASP A 126 2.96 -1.34 -27.47
CA ASP A 126 3.71 -2.46 -26.87
C ASP A 126 4.76 -2.00 -25.84
N VAL A 127 4.72 -0.73 -25.46
CA VAL A 127 5.65 -0.09 -24.55
C VAL A 127 5.33 -0.55 -23.12
N PRO A 128 6.24 -1.27 -22.45
CA PRO A 128 6.02 -1.73 -21.09
C PRO A 128 6.06 -0.55 -20.10
N PHE A 129 5.30 -0.66 -19.01
CA PHE A 129 5.39 0.27 -17.88
C PHE A 129 6.81 0.26 -17.29
N ARG A 130 7.33 1.41 -16.88
CA ARG A 130 8.68 1.54 -16.32
C ARG A 130 8.59 1.56 -14.80
N LEU A 131 9.28 0.64 -14.14
CA LEU A 131 9.42 0.59 -12.69
C LEU A 131 10.79 1.13 -12.28
N PHE A 132 10.78 2.23 -11.53
CA PHE A 132 11.94 2.79 -10.86
C PHE A 132 11.86 2.48 -9.37
N PHE A 133 12.98 2.08 -8.79
CA PHE A 133 13.09 1.84 -7.35
C PHE A 133 14.40 2.39 -6.82
N LYS A 134 14.39 2.83 -5.57
CA LYS A 134 15.57 3.33 -4.90
C LYS A 134 15.56 3.04 -3.42
N GLY A 135 16.59 2.35 -2.95
CA GLY A 135 16.92 2.21 -1.54
C GLY A 135 17.90 3.28 -1.09
N MET A 136 17.60 3.92 0.05
CA MET A 136 18.44 4.94 0.66
C MET A 136 18.81 4.55 2.09
N VAL A 137 20.06 4.79 2.48
CA VAL A 137 20.55 4.63 3.86
C VAL A 137 21.24 5.93 4.26
N SER A 138 20.83 6.49 5.39
CA SER A 138 21.38 7.71 5.97
C SER A 138 21.87 7.43 7.39
N LEU A 139 23.00 8.01 7.78
CA LEU A 139 23.47 7.95 9.17
C LEU A 139 22.99 9.20 9.89
N GLU A 140 22.04 9.05 10.80
CA GLU A 140 21.48 10.15 11.59
C GLU A 140 21.85 10.06 13.05
N ARG A 141 21.84 11.20 13.74
CA ARG A 141 22.16 11.29 15.16
C ARG A 141 20.86 11.43 15.96
N VAL A 142 20.50 10.37 16.68
CA VAL A 142 19.28 10.31 17.51
C VAL A 142 19.71 10.07 18.95
N ASP A 143 19.31 10.97 19.86
CA ASP A 143 19.62 10.89 21.30
C ASP A 143 21.12 10.70 21.61
N GLY A 144 21.97 11.41 20.87
CA GLY A 144 23.43 11.36 21.02
C GLY A 144 24.12 10.15 20.38
N ALA A 145 23.39 9.12 19.94
CA ALA A 145 23.90 7.95 19.25
C ALA A 145 23.75 8.07 17.72
N TRP A 146 24.67 7.46 16.97
CA TRP A 146 24.57 7.34 15.51
C TRP A 146 23.72 6.12 15.15
N VAL A 147 22.67 6.33 14.35
CA VAL A 147 21.75 5.29 13.89
C VAL A 147 21.66 5.35 12.37
N SER A 148 21.81 4.21 11.71
CA SER A 148 21.61 4.09 10.26
C SER A 148 20.11 3.95 9.95
N LEU A 149 19.49 5.02 9.49
CA LEU A 149 18.11 5.02 9.00
C LEU A 149 18.05 4.62 7.54
N SER A 150 16.98 3.94 7.16
CA SER A 150 16.75 3.50 5.79
C SER A 150 15.35 3.88 5.31
N ALA A 151 15.28 4.20 4.02
CA ALA A 151 14.05 4.54 3.32
C ALA A 151 14.04 3.92 1.93
N VAL A 152 12.84 3.69 1.43
CA VAL A 152 12.56 3.13 0.10
C VAL A 152 11.72 4.13 -0.68
N GLY A 153 12.10 4.35 -1.93
CA GLY A 153 11.30 5.07 -2.93
C GLY A 153 10.99 4.16 -4.12
N VAL A 154 9.78 4.25 -4.64
CA VAL A 154 9.34 3.55 -5.86
C VAL A 154 8.53 4.51 -6.72
N ALA A 155 8.76 4.48 -8.03
CA ALA A 155 7.93 5.17 -9.01
C ALA A 155 7.58 4.22 -10.17
N ILE A 156 6.32 4.24 -10.60
CA ILE A 156 5.85 3.50 -11.77
C ILE A 156 5.39 4.53 -12.80
N CYS A 157 5.89 4.40 -14.03
CA CYS A 157 5.54 5.27 -15.14
C CYS A 157 4.97 4.46 -16.31
N ASP A 158 4.12 5.10 -17.10
CA ASP A 158 3.66 4.57 -18.39
C ASP A 158 4.77 4.69 -19.47
N GLY A 159 4.53 4.15 -20.67
CA GLY A 159 5.44 4.21 -21.81
C GLY A 159 5.85 5.63 -22.23
N ASP A 160 4.99 6.62 -21.95
CA ASP A 160 5.21 8.05 -22.19
C ASP A 160 5.81 8.81 -21.00
N ASP A 161 6.39 8.10 -20.02
CA ASP A 161 6.99 8.68 -18.80
C ASP A 161 5.99 9.43 -17.89
N ASN A 162 4.69 9.17 -18.04
CA ASN A 162 3.66 9.68 -17.13
C ASN A 162 3.68 8.88 -15.82
N LEU A 163 3.80 9.58 -14.69
CA LEU A 163 3.84 8.97 -13.35
C LEU A 163 2.46 8.41 -12.96
N LEU A 164 2.40 7.10 -12.76
CA LEU A 164 1.20 6.39 -12.33
C LEU A 164 1.15 6.22 -10.81
N LEU A 165 2.31 5.97 -10.20
CA LEU A 165 2.42 5.75 -8.78
C LEU A 165 3.77 6.27 -8.29
N GLU A 166 3.75 6.99 -7.17
CA GLU A 166 4.93 7.29 -6.36
C GLU A 166 4.70 6.82 -4.93
N MET A 167 5.67 6.10 -4.38
CA MET A 167 5.64 5.58 -3.03
C MET A 167 6.94 5.90 -2.30
N LYS A 168 6.80 6.40 -1.07
CA LYS A 168 7.91 6.70 -0.17
C LYS A 168 7.63 6.03 1.17
N LYS A 169 8.48 5.08 1.56
CA LYS A 169 8.27 4.26 2.76
C LYS A 169 9.52 4.25 3.62
N PRO A 170 9.46 4.71 4.89
CA PRO A 170 10.55 4.51 5.82
C PRO A 170 10.66 3.01 6.14
N THR A 171 11.87 2.46 6.06
CA THR A 171 12.12 1.02 6.24
C THR A 171 12.73 0.68 7.60
N GLY A 172 13.03 1.69 8.41
CA GLY A 172 13.56 1.56 9.77
C GLY A 172 15.08 1.57 9.79
N VAL A 173 15.67 0.84 10.73
CA VAL A 173 17.13 0.77 10.90
C VAL A 173 17.70 -0.30 9.98
N CYS A 174 18.51 0.09 9.00
CA CYS A 174 19.25 -0.85 8.16
C CYS A 174 20.58 -0.23 7.74
N SER A 175 21.66 -1.00 7.83
CA SER A 175 23.01 -0.56 7.46
C SER A 175 23.43 -1.02 6.08
N SER A 176 22.77 -2.04 5.51
CA SER A 176 23.13 -2.62 4.21
C SER A 176 22.33 -2.00 3.08
N ARG A 177 23.01 -1.24 2.22
CA ARG A 177 22.39 -0.65 1.02
C ARG A 177 21.77 -1.71 0.10
N ALA A 178 22.42 -2.85 -0.07
CA ALA A 178 21.91 -3.93 -0.92
C ALA A 178 20.56 -4.47 -0.44
N VAL A 179 20.38 -4.59 0.88
CA VAL A 179 19.11 -5.05 1.48
C VAL A 179 18.01 -4.02 1.27
N VAL A 180 18.31 -2.73 1.39
CA VAL A 180 17.31 -1.65 1.22
C VAL A 180 16.92 -1.49 -0.25
N GLU A 181 17.88 -1.59 -1.18
CA GLU A 181 17.61 -1.57 -2.63
C GLU A 181 16.76 -2.79 -3.04
N ALA A 182 17.06 -3.99 -2.53
CA ALA A 182 16.24 -5.18 -2.78
C ALA A 182 14.83 -5.07 -2.19
N LYS A 183 14.71 -4.47 -0.99
CA LYS A 183 13.42 -4.19 -0.36
C LYS A 183 12.60 -3.17 -1.17
N ALA A 184 13.26 -2.20 -1.78
CA ALA A 184 12.63 -1.26 -2.70
C ALA A 184 12.08 -1.95 -3.95
N LEU A 185 12.85 -2.88 -4.53
CA LEU A 185 12.39 -3.68 -5.67
C LEU A 185 11.16 -4.53 -5.31
N ILE A 186 11.20 -5.25 -4.18
CA ILE A 186 10.06 -6.09 -3.74
C ILE A 186 8.81 -5.24 -3.58
N GLU A 187 8.90 -4.11 -2.88
CA GLU A 187 7.75 -3.23 -2.67
C GLU A 187 7.21 -2.67 -3.99
N GLY A 188 8.10 -2.36 -4.95
CA GLY A 188 7.67 -1.88 -6.26
C GLY A 188 7.02 -2.95 -7.14
N LEU A 189 7.48 -4.20 -7.06
CA LEU A 189 6.83 -5.33 -7.72
C LEU A 189 5.47 -5.64 -7.10
N THR A 190 5.35 -5.58 -5.77
CA THR A 190 4.06 -5.72 -5.08
C THR A 190 3.08 -4.65 -5.54
N ALA A 191 3.52 -3.39 -5.59
CA ALA A 191 2.68 -2.30 -6.08
C ALA A 191 2.27 -2.47 -7.55
N ALA A 192 3.17 -2.93 -8.42
CA ALA A 192 2.86 -3.21 -9.82
C ALA A 192 1.82 -4.35 -9.97
N LEU A 193 1.90 -5.38 -9.12
CA LEU A 193 0.92 -6.46 -9.07
C LEU A 193 -0.45 -5.98 -8.58
N GLU A 194 -0.49 -5.12 -7.55
CA GLU A 194 -1.72 -4.50 -7.06
C GLU A 194 -2.40 -3.62 -8.12
N LEU A 195 -1.63 -2.97 -8.98
CA LEU A 195 -2.11 -2.21 -10.13
C LEU A 195 -2.52 -3.08 -11.33
N GLY A 196 -2.28 -4.41 -11.28
CA GLY A 196 -2.64 -5.33 -12.37
C GLY A 196 -1.77 -5.22 -13.63
N LEU A 197 -0.54 -4.69 -13.51
CA LEU A 197 0.36 -4.49 -14.64
C LEU A 197 0.92 -5.84 -15.13
N LYS A 198 0.74 -6.14 -16.42
CA LYS A 198 1.18 -7.42 -17.02
C LYS A 198 2.61 -7.40 -17.55
N ARG A 199 3.10 -6.23 -17.98
CA ARG A 199 4.44 -6.05 -18.53
C ARG A 199 5.08 -4.81 -17.93
N ILE A 200 6.22 -5.02 -17.28
CA ILE A 200 7.00 -3.96 -16.65
C ILE A 200 8.46 -4.07 -17.11
N MET A 201 9.09 -2.93 -17.33
CA MET A 201 10.52 -2.76 -17.53
C MET A 201 11.12 -2.22 -16.24
N ILE A 202 12.03 -2.99 -15.64
CA ILE A 202 12.66 -2.63 -14.39
C ILE A 202 13.92 -1.81 -14.69
N LEU A 203 14.00 -0.61 -14.12
CA LEU A 203 15.15 0.28 -14.26
C LEU A 203 15.87 0.36 -12.91
N CYS A 204 17.12 -0.12 -12.90
CA CYS A 204 17.95 -0.23 -11.71
C CYS A 204 19.32 0.41 -11.94
N ASP A 205 19.77 1.21 -10.97
CA ASP A 205 21.12 1.80 -10.96
C ASP A 205 22.08 1.04 -10.03
N PHE A 206 21.61 -0.01 -9.36
CA PHE A 206 22.38 -0.80 -8.41
C PHE A 206 22.90 -2.09 -9.04
N VAL A 207 24.13 -2.02 -9.53
CA VAL A 207 24.84 -3.10 -10.26
C VAL A 207 24.73 -4.49 -9.61
N PRO A 208 24.83 -4.66 -8.28
CA PRO A 208 24.71 -5.99 -7.69
C PRO A 208 23.35 -6.66 -7.97
N ILE A 209 22.25 -5.91 -7.97
CA ILE A 209 20.92 -6.46 -8.28
C ILE A 209 20.78 -6.77 -9.78
N TYR A 210 21.41 -5.98 -10.64
CA TYR A 210 21.38 -6.20 -12.09
C TYR A 210 22.18 -7.45 -12.54
N ASN A 211 23.25 -7.79 -11.83
CA ASN A 211 24.16 -8.89 -12.19
C ASN A 211 23.81 -10.24 -11.55
N PHE A 212 22.69 -10.33 -10.81
CA PHE A 212 22.17 -11.58 -10.24
C PHE A 212 21.28 -12.32 -11.23
#